data_AF-A0A1M3I7G7-F1
#
_entry.id   AF-A0A1M3I7G7-F1
#
_cell.length_a   1.000
_cell.length_b   1.000
_cell.length_c   1.000
_cell.angle_alpha   90.00
_cell.angle_beta   90.00
_cell.angle_gamma   90.00
#
_symmetry.space_group_name_H-M   'P 1'
#
loop_
_entity.id
_entity.type
_entity.pdbx_description
1 polymer ?
#
loop_
_entity_poly.entity_id
_entity_poly.type
_entity_poly.pdbx_seq_one_letter_code
_entity_poly.pdbx_strand_id
1 'polypeptide(L)'
;MKQVAALFALPAFALLAACGQTADLRPQAGKELPQAPYGRKDRPSAEELMEPASQAAPERSVELRRRSEEREDDPFDLPPE
;
A
#
# COMPACT_ATOMS: atom_id res chain seq x y z
N MET A 1 -6.83 8.04 -42.58
CA MET A 1 -6.62 6.96 -41.57
C MET A 1 -5.62 7.37 -40.48
N LYS A 2 -4.39 7.80 -40.82
CA LYS A 2 -3.37 8.23 -39.82
C LYS A 2 -3.82 9.40 -38.92
N GLN A 3 -4.56 10.37 -39.45
CA GLN A 3 -5.04 11.52 -38.66
C GLN A 3 -6.19 11.17 -37.70
N VAL A 4 -7.01 10.19 -38.05
CA VAL A 4 -8.08 9.69 -37.17
C VAL A 4 -7.46 8.93 -35.99
N ALA A 5 -6.43 8.11 -36.23
CA ALA A 5 -5.71 7.41 -35.17
C ALA A 5 -5.01 8.37 -34.18
N ALA A 6 -4.42 9.47 -34.68
CA ALA A 6 -3.81 10.50 -33.83
C ALA A 6 -4.83 11.24 -32.96
N LEU A 7 -6.06 11.45 -33.47
CA LEU A 7 -7.13 12.13 -32.73
C LEU A 7 -7.63 11.32 -31.51
N PHE A 8 -7.62 9.99 -31.61
CA PHE A 8 -8.05 9.10 -30.52
C PHE A 8 -6.94 8.72 -29.54
N ALA A 9 -5.67 8.95 -29.89
CA ALA A 9 -4.54 8.60 -29.03
C ALA A 9 -4.53 9.40 -27.71
N LEU A 10 -4.74 10.72 -27.78
CA LEU A 10 -4.70 11.59 -26.60
C LEU A 10 -5.75 11.25 -25.52
N PRO A 11 -7.06 11.09 -25.84
CA PRO A 11 -8.05 10.70 -24.83
C PRO A 11 -7.83 9.28 -24.32
N ALA A 12 -7.30 8.36 -25.15
CA ALA A 12 -6.97 7.01 -24.70
C ALA A 12 -5.89 7.01 -23.62
N PHE A 13 -4.82 7.80 -23.79
CA PHE A 13 -3.78 7.95 -22.75
C PHE A 13 -4.29 8.64 -21.48
N ALA A 14 -5.21 9.60 -21.60
CA ALA A 14 -5.82 10.24 -20.43
C ALA A 14 -6.63 9.26 -19.57
N LEU A 15 -7.30 8.27 -20.18
CA LEU A 15 -8.04 7.25 -19.45
C LEU A 15 -7.13 6.31 -18.64
N LEU A 16 -5.89 6.08 -19.08
CA LEU A 16 -4.91 5.29 -18.32
C LEU A 16 -4.45 6.01 -17.04
N ALA A 17 -4.44 7.34 -17.04
CA ALA A 17 -4.04 8.14 -15.88
C ALA A 17 -5.10 8.16 -14.76
N ALA A 18 -6.31 7.65 -15.00
CA ALA A 18 -7.37 7.59 -13.99
C ALA A 18 -7.17 6.45 -12.98
N CYS A 19 -6.31 5.47 -13.25
CA CYS A 19 -6.04 4.37 -12.32
C CYS A 19 -4.96 4.80 -11.32
N GLY A 20 -5.37 5.29 -10.14
CA GLY A 20 -4.44 5.68 -9.08
C GLY A 20 -4.85 6.90 -8.25
N GLN A 21 -6.12 7.34 -8.32
CA GLN A 21 -6.59 8.42 -7.47
C GLN A 21 -6.41 8.09 -5.98
N THR A 22 -5.78 9.00 -5.23
CA THR A 22 -5.66 8.93 -3.78
C THR A 22 -6.61 9.94 -3.15
N ALA A 23 -7.59 9.46 -2.40
CA ALA A 23 -8.52 10.27 -1.64
C ALA A 23 -8.93 9.52 -0.38
N ASP A 24 -9.42 10.23 0.63
CA ASP A 24 -9.91 9.62 1.85
C ASP A 24 -10.99 8.58 1.55
N LEU A 25 -10.83 7.39 2.13
CA LEU A 25 -11.82 6.33 1.98
C LEU A 25 -13.10 6.69 2.73
N ARG A 26 -14.22 6.43 2.07
CA ARG A 26 -15.57 6.62 2.64
C ARG A 26 -16.37 5.34 2.43
N PRO A 27 -17.30 5.02 3.33
CA PRO A 27 -18.26 3.96 3.09
C PRO A 27 -18.99 4.16 1.77
N GLN A 28 -19.38 3.05 1.15
CA GLN A 28 -20.27 3.11 -0.03
C GLN A 28 -21.59 3.81 0.33
N ALA A 29 -22.27 4.37 -0.66
CA ALA A 29 -23.55 5.03 -0.44
C ALA A 29 -24.55 4.11 0.28
N GLY A 30 -25.16 4.61 1.36
CA GLY A 30 -26.08 3.83 2.19
C GLY A 30 -25.43 2.80 3.11
N LYS A 31 -24.09 2.79 3.21
CA LYS A 31 -23.34 1.98 4.19
C LYS A 31 -22.73 2.87 5.26
N GLU A 32 -22.52 2.27 6.43
CA GLU A 32 -21.83 2.91 7.55
C GLU A 32 -20.52 2.19 7.87
N LEU A 33 -19.68 2.86 8.66
CA LEU A 33 -18.51 2.22 9.25
C LEU A 33 -18.94 1.06 10.17
N PRO A 34 -18.09 0.01 10.30
CA PRO A 34 -18.31 -1.07 11.24
C PRO A 34 -18.62 -0.57 12.65
N GLN A 35 -19.46 -1.31 13.38
CA GLN A 35 -19.73 -0.99 14.77
C GLN A 35 -18.45 -1.02 15.62
N ALA A 36 -18.47 -0.28 16.73
CA ALA A 36 -17.34 -0.25 17.65
C ALA A 36 -16.97 -1.68 18.11
N PRO A 37 -15.67 -2.03 18.15
CA PRO A 37 -15.24 -3.31 18.67
C PRO A 37 -15.55 -3.40 20.18
N TYR A 38 -15.67 -4.63 20.66
CA TYR A 38 -16.03 -4.88 22.06
C TYR A 38 -15.06 -4.17 23.02
N GLY A 39 -15.62 -3.46 24.01
CA GLY A 39 -14.86 -2.72 25.02
C GLY A 39 -14.40 -1.31 24.61
N ARG A 40 -14.57 -0.91 23.34
CA ARG A 40 -14.38 0.50 22.92
C ARG A 40 -15.67 1.30 23.10
N LYS A 41 -15.53 2.51 23.63
CA LYS A 41 -16.67 3.43 23.86
C LYS A 41 -17.08 4.16 22.58
N ASP A 42 -16.12 4.31 21.68
CA ASP A 42 -16.18 5.06 20.44
C ASP A 42 -16.10 4.13 19.22
N ARG A 43 -16.79 4.50 18.14
CA ARG A 43 -16.65 3.85 16.83
C ARG A 43 -15.42 4.43 16.13
N PRO A 44 -14.45 3.60 15.69
CA PRO A 44 -13.28 4.07 14.97
C PRO A 44 -13.65 4.78 13.65
N SER A 45 -12.85 5.77 13.29
CA SER A 45 -12.88 6.48 12.02
C SER A 45 -12.35 5.61 10.87
N ALA A 46 -12.57 6.04 9.62
CA ALA A 46 -12.05 5.32 8.46
C ALA A 46 -10.52 5.21 8.47
N GLU A 47 -9.82 6.25 8.91
CA GLU A 47 -8.36 6.28 9.02
C GLU A 47 -7.85 5.27 10.06
N GLU A 48 -8.46 5.26 11.25
CA GLU A 48 -8.09 4.32 12.33
C GLU A 48 -8.36 2.86 11.95
N LEU A 49 -9.36 2.59 11.10
CA LEU A 49 -9.63 1.24 10.60
C LEU A 49 -8.62 0.78 9.55
N MET A 50 -7.92 1.71 8.90
CA MET A 50 -6.87 1.41 7.93
C MET A 50 -5.50 1.20 8.59
N GLU A 51 -5.36 1.59 9.86
CA GLU A 51 -4.14 1.34 10.61
C GLU A 51 -4.01 -0.15 10.96
N PRO A 52 -2.93 -0.83 10.53
CA PRO A 52 -2.72 -2.22 10.86
C PRO A 52 -2.46 -2.37 12.35
N ALA A 53 -3.15 -3.32 12.99
CA ALA A 53 -2.87 -3.65 14.38
C ALA A 53 -1.43 -4.21 14.54
N SER A 54 -0.82 -4.03 15.71
CA SER A 54 0.57 -4.48 15.96
C SER A 54 0.79 -5.97 15.72
N GLN A 55 -0.23 -6.80 15.98
CA GLN A 55 -0.21 -8.23 15.69
C GLN A 55 -0.31 -8.56 14.19
N ALA A 56 -0.86 -7.65 13.37
CA ALA A 56 -1.00 -7.84 11.93
C ALA A 56 0.29 -7.45 11.18
N ALA A 57 1.06 -6.50 11.73
CA ALA A 57 2.35 -6.06 11.21
C ALA A 57 3.37 -5.91 12.35
N PRO A 58 3.82 -7.02 12.98
CA PRO A 58 4.71 -6.96 14.11
C PRO A 58 6.10 -6.45 13.70
N GLU A 59 6.71 -5.65 14.58
CA GLU A 59 8.08 -5.21 14.40
C GLU A 59 9.07 -6.38 14.56
N ARG A 60 10.15 -6.33 13.79
CA ARG A 60 11.26 -7.29 13.92
C ARG A 60 12.14 -6.88 15.10
N SER A 61 11.96 -7.52 16.25
CA SER A 61 12.61 -7.13 17.51
C SER A 61 14.13 -7.39 17.59
N VAL A 62 14.63 -8.40 16.88
CA VAL A 62 16.05 -8.81 16.87
C VAL A 62 16.81 -8.38 15.61
N GLU A 63 16.13 -7.72 14.68
CA GLU A 63 16.73 -7.24 13.46
C GLU A 63 17.16 -5.77 13.63
N LEU A 64 18.42 -5.48 13.34
CA LEU A 64 18.92 -4.10 13.35
C LEU A 64 18.54 -3.36 12.05
N ARG A 65 18.37 -4.08 10.93
CA ARG A 65 18.00 -3.52 9.63
C ARG A 65 16.48 -3.36 9.47
N ARG A 66 16.01 -2.13 9.34
CA ARG A 66 14.57 -1.83 9.12
C ARG A 66 14.11 -2.04 7.67
N ARG A 67 15.05 -2.16 6.74
CA ARG A 67 14.80 -2.32 5.30
C ARG A 67 15.88 -3.20 4.68
N SER A 68 15.61 -3.64 3.46
CA SER A 68 16.61 -4.32 2.66
C SER A 68 17.79 -3.38 2.40
N GLU A 69 18.98 -3.86 2.72
CA GLU A 69 20.26 -3.20 2.49
C GLU A 69 21.18 -4.23 1.84
N GLU A 70 22.08 -3.76 0.97
CA GLU A 70 23.11 -4.59 0.34
C GLU A 70 23.90 -5.33 1.43
N ARG A 71 24.30 -6.57 1.15
CA ARG A 71 25.21 -7.32 2.04
C ARG A 71 26.63 -7.03 1.60
N GLU A 72 27.51 -6.82 2.57
CA GLU A 72 28.94 -6.80 2.25
C GLU A 72 29.40 -8.21 1.87
N ASP A 73 30.42 -8.30 1.03
CA ASP A 73 31.05 -9.57 0.67
C ASP A 73 31.55 -10.27 1.94
N ASP A 74 31.28 -11.57 2.06
CA ASP A 74 31.69 -12.35 3.23
C ASP A 74 33.22 -12.58 3.18
N PRO A 75 34.00 -12.04 4.14
CA PRO A 75 35.45 -12.21 4.15
C PRO A 75 35.88 -13.68 4.36
N PHE A 76 34.95 -14.56 4.71
CA PHE A 76 35.19 -15.98 4.95
C PHE A 76 34.65 -16.89 3.83
N ASP A 77 34.18 -16.33 2.71
CA ASP A 77 33.79 -17.09 1.51
C ASP A 77 35.05 -17.50 0.71
N LEU A 78 35.83 -18.41 1.28
CA LEU A 78 37.07 -18.93 0.71
C LEU A 78 36.83 -20.19 -0.14
N PRO A 79 37.57 -20.39 -1.25
CA PRO A 79 37.45 -21.60 -2.07
C PRO A 79 37.97 -22.87 -1.36
N PRO A 80 37.48 -24.07 -1.73
CA PRO A 80 37.98 -25.35 -1.20
C PRO A 80 39.40 -25.68 -1.70
N GLU A 81 40.13 -26.55 -0.97
CA GLU A 81 41.46 -27.07 -1.35
C GLU A 81 41.42 -28.34 -2.22
#